data_AF-A0A960N749-F1
#
_entry.id   AF-A0A960N749-F1
#
_cell.length_a   1.000
_cell.length_b   1.000
_cell.length_c   1.000
_cell.angle_alpha   90.00
_cell.angle_beta   90.00
_cell.angle_gamma   90.00
#
_symmetry.space_group_name_H-M   'P 1'
#
loop_
_entity.id
_entity.type
_entity.pdbx_description
1 polymer ?
#
loop_
_entity_poly.entity_id
_entity_poly.type
_entity_poly.pdbx_seq_one_letter_code
_entity_poly.pdbx_strand_id
1 'polypeptide(L)'
;MADRELAGSLKAVTKDLLRRSRDLEAGIFGLHRAVIDDYRDFVRSFFTVADERARAFIERELVDEAKLWPEALLQVSPSYQRVASVDVLRDKGLLLPETAEIFRDDRGEPFFLYQHQVAALERAHKGESYVVTSGTGSGKSLTYFLPMMDALLRQSAPADRVAALVVYPMNALVNSQVEGLNKLKRGYERRTGRPFPIRFAKYTGDVQGDSRREVQTAPPQILLTNYVMAELLLVRPDDQGLLPPAGPDGFRFL
;
A
#
# COMPACT_ATOMS: atom_id res chain seq x y z
N MET A 1 10.37 26.78 -53.96
CA MET A 1 9.28 25.85 -53.55
C MET A 1 9.40 25.47 -52.08
N ALA A 2 10.60 25.17 -51.56
CA ALA A 2 10.84 24.81 -50.15
C ALA A 2 10.41 25.87 -49.09
N ASP A 3 10.49 27.16 -49.40
CA ASP A 3 10.15 28.24 -48.45
C ASP A 3 8.64 28.36 -48.13
N ARG A 4 7.77 27.93 -49.06
CA ARG A 4 6.30 27.97 -48.85
C ARG A 4 5.81 26.81 -47.98
N GLU A 5 6.47 25.65 -48.04
CA GLU A 5 6.17 24.50 -47.18
C GLU A 5 6.62 24.73 -45.73
N LEU A 6 7.80 25.32 -45.53
CA LEU A 6 8.32 25.64 -44.20
C LEU A 6 7.43 26.68 -43.49
N ALA A 7 6.97 27.70 -44.21
CA ALA A 7 6.04 28.71 -43.69
C ALA A 7 4.63 28.16 -43.40
N GLY A 8 4.19 27.13 -44.15
CA GLY A 8 2.93 26.42 -43.90
C GLY A 8 2.99 25.55 -42.64
N SER A 9 4.09 24.82 -42.46
CA SER A 9 4.36 23.99 -41.27
C SER A 9 4.50 24.82 -40.00
N LEU A 10 5.25 25.94 -40.04
CA LEU A 10 5.37 26.85 -38.90
C LEU A 10 4.01 27.45 -38.50
N LYS A 11 3.17 27.84 -39.48
CA LYS A 11 1.82 28.37 -39.21
C LYS A 11 0.90 27.34 -38.59
N ALA A 12 0.99 26.07 -39.00
CA ALA A 12 0.20 24.98 -38.42
C ALA A 12 0.60 24.72 -36.96
N VAL A 13 1.90 24.58 -36.68
CA VAL A 13 2.44 24.38 -35.32
C VAL A 13 2.11 25.57 -34.40
N THR A 14 2.23 26.80 -34.90
CA THR A 14 1.91 28.00 -34.10
C THR A 14 0.42 28.11 -33.81
N LYS A 15 -0.45 27.71 -34.75
CA LYS A 15 -1.91 27.73 -34.57
C LYS A 15 -2.36 26.64 -33.59
N ASP A 16 -1.68 25.51 -33.56
CA ASP A 16 -1.92 24.42 -32.63
C ASP A 16 -1.45 24.76 -31.21
N LEU A 17 -0.30 25.43 -31.07
CA LEU A 17 0.18 25.99 -29.80
C LEU A 17 -0.76 27.08 -29.25
N LEU A 18 -1.28 27.95 -30.11
CA LEU A 18 -2.24 29.00 -29.71
C LEU A 18 -3.61 28.43 -29.34
N ARG A 19 -4.02 27.30 -29.92
CA ARG A 19 -5.24 26.58 -29.55
C ARG A 19 -5.07 25.86 -28.21
N ARG A 20 -3.96 25.13 -28.02
CA ARG A 20 -3.57 24.50 -26.75
C ARG A 20 -3.49 25.52 -25.60
N SER A 21 -3.01 26.73 -25.86
CA SER A 21 -2.96 27.81 -24.87
C SER A 21 -4.33 28.33 -24.45
N ARG A 22 -5.35 28.31 -25.32
CA ARG A 22 -6.72 28.73 -24.98
C ARG A 22 -7.52 27.65 -24.25
N ASP A 23 -7.29 26.38 -24.56
CA ASP A 23 -7.95 25.26 -23.85
C ASP A 23 -7.43 25.09 -22.41
N LEU A 24 -6.21 25.54 -22.13
CA LEU A 24 -5.66 25.67 -20.77
C LEU A 24 -6.30 26.80 -19.95
N GLU A 25 -6.88 27.84 -20.59
CA GLU A 25 -7.66 28.87 -19.88
C GLU A 25 -9.03 28.36 -19.40
N ALA A 26 -9.50 27.18 -19.85
CA ALA A 26 -10.81 26.62 -19.55
C ALA A 26 -10.89 25.72 -18.29
N GLY A 27 -9.86 25.76 -17.43
CA GLY A 27 -9.84 25.04 -16.14
C GLY A 27 -9.70 23.51 -16.28
N ILE A 28 -10.02 22.76 -15.21
CA ILE A 28 -9.77 21.31 -15.12
C ILE A 28 -10.45 20.49 -16.24
N PHE A 29 -11.58 20.98 -16.76
CA PHE A 29 -12.31 20.34 -17.86
C PHE A 29 -11.66 20.56 -19.22
N GLY A 30 -11.07 21.74 -19.45
CA GLY A 30 -10.26 22.02 -20.64
C GLY A 30 -9.01 21.16 -20.69
N LEU A 31 -8.29 21.08 -19.56
CA LEU A 31 -7.13 20.19 -19.41
C LEU A 31 -7.51 18.71 -19.64
N HIS A 32 -8.61 18.25 -19.03
CA HIS A 32 -9.10 16.89 -19.24
C HIS A 32 -9.34 16.60 -20.73
N ARG A 33 -10.02 17.50 -21.44
CA ARG A 33 -10.29 17.33 -22.87
C ARG A 33 -9.01 17.24 -23.70
N ALA A 34 -8.06 18.15 -23.45
CA ALA A 34 -6.77 18.15 -24.13
C ALA A 34 -5.97 16.87 -23.87
N VAL A 35 -5.96 16.37 -22.63
CA VAL A 35 -5.26 15.12 -22.27
C VAL A 35 -5.91 13.90 -22.94
N ILE A 36 -7.24 13.83 -22.97
CA ILE A 36 -7.95 12.73 -23.64
C ILE A 36 -7.73 12.77 -25.16
N ASP A 37 -7.71 13.96 -25.76
CA ASP A 37 -7.43 14.12 -27.19
C ASP A 37 -5.98 13.71 -27.53
N ASP A 38 -4.98 14.15 -26.75
CA ASP A 38 -3.58 13.74 -26.93
C ASP A 38 -3.41 12.21 -26.74
N TYR A 39 -4.09 11.61 -25.74
CA TYR A 39 -4.06 10.16 -25.53
C TYR A 39 -4.71 9.40 -26.69
N ARG A 40 -5.83 9.90 -27.23
CA ARG A 40 -6.51 9.32 -28.40
C ARG A 40 -5.57 9.29 -29.61
N ASP A 41 -4.88 10.40 -29.89
CA ASP A 41 -3.98 10.49 -31.04
C ASP A 41 -2.75 9.58 -30.86
N PHE A 42 -2.21 9.49 -29.64
CA PHE A 42 -1.15 8.55 -29.30
C PHE A 42 -1.58 7.10 -29.55
N VAL A 43 -2.72 6.67 -29.02
CA VAL A 43 -3.22 5.29 -29.20
C VAL A 43 -3.48 4.98 -30.68
N ARG A 44 -4.06 5.92 -31.43
CA ARG A 44 -4.26 5.79 -32.88
C ARG A 44 -2.96 5.57 -33.64
N SER A 45 -1.87 6.19 -33.21
CA SER A 45 -0.58 6.04 -33.86
C SER A 45 -0.01 4.61 -33.86
N PHE A 46 -0.48 3.73 -32.95
CA PHE A 46 -0.09 2.32 -32.91
C PHE A 46 -0.86 1.43 -33.90
N PHE A 47 -1.97 1.92 -34.46
CA PHE A 47 -2.83 1.15 -35.35
C PHE A 47 -2.56 1.50 -36.82
N THR A 48 -1.69 0.72 -37.47
CA THR A 48 -1.57 0.72 -38.93
C THR A 48 -2.28 -0.50 -39.48
N VAL A 49 -3.57 -0.35 -39.82
CA VAL A 49 -4.40 -1.45 -40.31
C VAL A 49 -4.55 -1.34 -41.81
N ALA A 50 -4.10 -2.35 -42.56
CA ALA A 50 -4.17 -2.35 -44.03
C ALA A 50 -5.58 -2.70 -44.56
N ASP A 51 -6.29 -3.63 -43.90
CA ASP A 51 -7.66 -4.01 -44.26
C ASP A 51 -8.66 -2.90 -43.87
N GLU A 52 -9.43 -2.42 -44.85
CA GLU A 52 -10.39 -1.33 -44.68
C GLU A 52 -11.54 -1.67 -43.71
N ARG A 53 -12.00 -2.92 -43.67
CA ARG A 53 -13.09 -3.34 -42.79
C ARG A 53 -12.63 -3.38 -41.34
N ALA A 54 -11.42 -3.91 -41.12
CA ALA A 54 -10.80 -3.92 -39.80
C ALA A 54 -10.52 -2.51 -39.30
N ARG A 55 -10.05 -1.61 -40.18
CA ARG A 55 -9.85 -0.18 -39.85
C ARG A 55 -11.17 0.49 -39.47
N ALA A 56 -12.22 0.31 -40.27
CA ALA A 56 -13.54 0.87 -39.99
C ALA A 56 -14.14 0.35 -38.68
N PHE A 57 -13.94 -0.93 -38.36
CA PHE A 57 -14.36 -1.51 -37.09
C PHE A 57 -13.61 -0.90 -35.90
N ILE A 58 -12.28 -0.80 -36.00
CA ILE A 58 -11.42 -0.21 -34.96
C ILE A 58 -11.75 1.26 -34.73
N GLU A 59 -11.96 2.04 -35.80
CA GLU A 59 -12.39 3.43 -35.69
C GLU A 59 -13.75 3.54 -34.99
N ARG A 60 -14.75 2.78 -35.42
CA ARG A 60 -16.08 2.83 -34.80
C ARG A 60 -16.05 2.45 -33.31
N GLU A 61 -15.41 1.34 -32.97
CA GLU A 61 -15.45 0.78 -31.62
C GLU A 61 -14.56 1.56 -30.64
N LEU A 62 -13.38 2.01 -31.07
CA LEU A 62 -12.44 2.69 -30.17
C LEU A 62 -12.71 4.19 -30.13
N VAL A 63 -13.10 4.79 -31.26
CA VAL A 63 -13.24 6.25 -31.37
C VAL A 63 -14.65 6.70 -31.05
N ASP A 64 -15.62 6.20 -31.82
CA ASP A 64 -16.98 6.74 -31.79
C ASP A 64 -17.74 6.29 -30.55
N GLU A 65 -17.49 5.07 -30.08
CA GLU A 65 -18.09 4.53 -28.86
C GLU A 65 -17.32 4.87 -27.58
N ALA A 66 -16.21 5.62 -27.67
CA ALA A 66 -15.38 6.04 -26.55
C ALA A 66 -14.96 4.91 -25.57
N LYS A 67 -14.90 3.66 -26.03
CA LYS A 67 -14.61 2.48 -25.19
C LYS A 67 -13.24 2.52 -24.52
N LEU A 68 -12.28 3.24 -25.11
CA LEU A 68 -10.92 3.40 -24.55
C LEU A 68 -10.76 4.61 -23.63
N TRP A 69 -11.69 5.55 -23.65
CA TRP A 69 -11.65 6.76 -22.82
C TRP A 69 -13.06 7.04 -22.27
N PRO A 70 -13.57 6.16 -21.40
CA PRO A 70 -14.85 6.38 -20.75
C PRO A 70 -14.84 7.71 -19.99
N GLU A 71 -16.01 8.30 -19.79
CA GLU A 71 -16.11 9.52 -18.97
C GLU A 71 -15.47 9.29 -17.60
N ALA A 72 -14.82 10.35 -17.08
CA ALA A 72 -14.18 10.30 -15.78
C ALA A 72 -15.22 9.91 -14.72
N LEU A 73 -15.02 8.74 -14.09
CA LEU A 73 -15.86 8.31 -12.98
C LEU A 73 -15.62 9.24 -11.79
N LEU A 74 -16.51 10.21 -11.60
CA LEU A 74 -16.44 11.13 -10.48
C LEU A 74 -17.10 10.49 -9.26
N GLN A 75 -16.31 9.73 -8.50
CA GLN A 75 -16.78 9.09 -7.28
C GLN A 75 -16.43 9.93 -6.05
N VAL A 76 -17.44 10.36 -5.30
CA VAL A 76 -17.24 10.96 -3.97
C VAL A 76 -16.99 9.83 -2.98
N SER A 77 -15.77 9.74 -2.47
CA SER A 77 -15.43 8.79 -1.40
C SER A 77 -15.51 9.53 -0.06
N PRO A 78 -16.60 9.36 0.74
CA PRO A 78 -16.69 10.00 2.03
C PRO A 78 -15.53 9.56 2.92
N SER A 79 -15.01 10.49 3.73
CA SER A 79 -13.94 10.15 4.68
C SER A 79 -14.46 9.20 5.75
N TYR A 80 -13.64 8.22 6.13
CA TYR A 80 -13.96 7.32 7.23
C TYR A 80 -14.12 8.10 8.54
N GLN A 81 -15.08 7.68 9.37
CA GLN A 81 -15.32 8.30 10.67
C GLN A 81 -14.16 7.98 11.62
N ARG A 82 -13.55 9.04 12.15
CA ARG A 82 -12.56 8.99 13.24
C ARG A 82 -13.28 8.90 14.58
N VAL A 83 -12.86 7.98 15.46
CA VAL A 83 -13.61 7.67 16.69
C VAL A 83 -12.81 7.78 17.99
N ALA A 84 -11.50 7.49 17.99
CA ALA A 84 -10.68 7.56 19.20
C ALA A 84 -9.18 7.66 18.86
N SER A 85 -8.40 8.33 19.70
CA SER A 85 -6.94 8.26 19.64
C SER A 85 -6.40 7.07 20.43
N VAL A 86 -5.16 6.68 20.16
CA VAL A 86 -4.46 5.64 20.93
C VAL A 86 -4.34 5.99 22.42
N ASP A 87 -4.25 7.28 22.77
CA ASP A 87 -4.26 7.75 24.16
C ASP A 87 -5.62 7.51 24.83
N VAL A 88 -6.73 7.81 24.15
CA VAL A 88 -8.08 7.53 24.66
C VAL A 88 -8.29 6.02 24.85
N LEU A 89 -7.77 5.19 23.96
CA LEU A 89 -7.86 3.74 24.08
C LEU A 89 -6.98 3.19 25.22
N ARG A 90 -5.79 3.76 25.45
CA ARG A 90 -4.97 3.47 26.63
C ARG A 90 -5.71 3.81 27.91
N ASP A 91 -6.30 5.01 28.00
CA ASP A 91 -6.97 5.47 29.22
C ASP A 91 -8.21 4.62 29.55
N LYS A 92 -8.83 4.00 28.53
CA LYS A 92 -9.89 3.00 28.69
C LYS A 92 -9.40 1.59 29.01
N GLY A 93 -8.08 1.36 29.09
CA GLY A 93 -7.47 0.05 29.31
C GLY A 93 -7.49 -0.89 28.09
N LEU A 94 -7.93 -0.41 26.92
CA LEU A 94 -7.98 -1.20 25.69
C LEU A 94 -6.59 -1.36 25.07
N LEU A 95 -5.69 -0.39 25.21
CA LEU A 95 -4.29 -0.52 24.79
C LEU A 95 -3.34 -0.47 25.99
N LEU A 96 -2.22 -1.17 25.89
CA LEU A 96 -1.11 -0.92 26.82
C LEU A 96 -0.54 0.50 26.64
N PRO A 97 -0.03 1.14 27.70
CA PRO A 97 0.66 2.43 27.58
C PRO A 97 1.80 2.40 26.57
N GLU A 98 2.57 1.30 26.56
CA GLU A 98 3.68 1.09 25.64
C GLU A 98 3.20 0.98 24.19
N THR A 99 2.06 0.32 23.94
CA THR A 99 1.44 0.28 22.61
C THR A 99 1.04 1.67 22.15
N ALA A 100 0.38 2.47 22.99
CA ALA A 100 -0.01 3.83 22.63
C ALA A 100 1.20 4.72 22.30
N GLU A 101 2.34 4.50 22.97
CA GLU A 101 3.57 5.24 22.72
C GLU A 101 4.24 4.88 21.37
N ILE A 102 4.08 3.63 20.91
CA ILE A 102 4.56 3.19 19.59
C ILE A 102 3.79 3.91 18.47
N PHE A 103 2.47 4.01 18.58
CA PHE A 103 1.58 4.49 17.52
C PHE A 103 1.36 6.00 17.57
N ARG A 104 2.44 6.73 17.31
CA ARG A 104 2.48 8.20 17.17
C ARG A 104 3.04 8.60 15.81
N ASP A 105 2.67 9.77 15.33
CA ASP A 105 3.20 10.32 14.08
C ASP A 105 4.64 10.86 14.23
N ASP A 106 5.20 11.39 13.13
CA ASP A 106 6.56 11.94 13.10
C ASP A 106 6.74 13.14 14.04
N ARG A 107 5.65 13.79 14.45
CA ARG A 107 5.64 14.91 15.41
C ARG A 107 5.46 14.43 16.86
N GLY A 108 5.15 13.15 17.06
CA GLY A 108 4.83 12.57 18.37
C GLY A 108 3.36 12.69 18.76
N GLU A 109 2.50 13.14 17.85
CA GLU A 109 1.06 13.20 18.10
C GLU A 109 0.45 11.79 18.06
N PRO A 110 -0.51 11.50 18.95
CA PRO A 110 -1.14 10.19 19.01
C PRO A 110 -1.94 9.91 17.73
N PHE A 111 -1.84 8.70 17.19
CA PHE A 111 -2.68 8.30 16.07
C PHE A 111 -4.16 8.37 16.45
N PHE A 112 -4.96 8.97 15.57
CA PHE A 112 -6.41 9.00 15.67
C PHE A 112 -7.01 7.96 14.74
N LEU A 113 -7.70 6.98 15.32
CA LEU A 113 -8.16 5.78 14.64
C LEU A 113 -9.56 5.97 14.04
N TYR A 114 -9.76 5.30 12.91
CA TYR A 114 -11.05 5.14 12.28
C TYR A 114 -11.87 4.04 12.95
N GLN A 115 -13.19 4.08 12.78
CA GLN A 115 -14.11 3.10 13.34
C GLN A 115 -13.73 1.64 13.02
N HIS A 116 -13.31 1.35 11.78
CA HIS A 116 -12.92 0.00 11.37
C HIS A 116 -11.63 -0.48 12.04
N GLN A 117 -10.73 0.43 12.42
CA GLN A 117 -9.49 0.09 13.14
C GLN A 117 -9.79 -0.24 14.60
N VAL A 118 -10.69 0.50 15.24
CA VAL A 118 -11.14 0.20 16.61
C VAL A 118 -11.94 -1.11 16.63
N ALA A 119 -12.83 -1.32 15.67
CA ALA A 119 -13.57 -2.59 15.57
C ALA A 119 -12.65 -3.81 15.36
N ALA A 120 -11.58 -3.66 14.56
CA ALA A 120 -10.58 -4.72 14.37
C ALA A 120 -9.80 -5.00 15.67
N LEU A 121 -9.42 -3.94 16.40
CA LEU A 121 -8.77 -4.08 17.72
C LEU A 121 -9.65 -4.87 18.70
N GLU A 122 -10.93 -4.51 18.81
CA GLU A 122 -11.88 -5.18 19.71
C GLU A 122 -12.09 -6.65 19.35
N ARG A 123 -12.17 -7.00 18.05
CA ARG A 123 -12.25 -8.39 17.60
C ARG A 123 -10.98 -9.18 17.90
N ALA A 124 -9.81 -8.58 17.64
CA ALA A 124 -8.53 -9.20 17.95
C ALA A 124 -8.38 -9.49 19.45
N HIS A 125 -8.83 -8.58 20.33
CA HIS A 125 -8.80 -8.80 21.79
C HIS A 125 -9.70 -9.96 22.25
N LYS A 126 -10.76 -10.27 21.51
CA LYS A 126 -11.60 -11.44 21.75
C LYS A 126 -11.01 -12.73 21.18
N GLY A 127 -9.90 -12.64 20.44
CA GLY A 127 -9.31 -13.78 19.72
C GLY A 127 -10.16 -14.24 18.53
N GLU A 128 -11.00 -13.35 17.98
CA GLU A 128 -11.87 -13.63 16.84
C GLU A 128 -11.19 -13.25 15.53
N SER A 129 -11.01 -14.20 14.61
CA SER A 129 -10.52 -13.91 13.27
C SER A 129 -11.43 -12.95 12.51
N TYR A 130 -10.88 -11.99 11.77
CA TYR A 130 -11.69 -11.05 10.99
C TYR A 130 -11.16 -10.74 9.59
N VAL A 131 -12.09 -10.27 8.74
CA VAL A 131 -11.79 -9.73 7.41
C VAL A 131 -12.20 -8.26 7.40
N VAL A 132 -11.27 -7.37 7.04
CA VAL A 132 -11.55 -5.94 6.90
C VAL A 132 -11.74 -5.57 5.43
N THR A 133 -12.93 -5.07 5.09
CA THR A 133 -13.23 -4.50 3.78
C THR A 133 -13.17 -2.96 3.87
N SER A 134 -12.15 -2.35 3.25
CA SER A 134 -12.06 -0.89 3.14
C SER A 134 -11.23 -0.45 1.94
N GLY A 135 -11.50 0.75 1.45
CA GLY A 135 -10.84 1.36 0.29
C GLY A 135 -9.35 1.63 0.49
N THR A 136 -8.63 1.87 -0.60
CA THR A 136 -7.20 2.23 -0.58
C THR A 136 -6.97 3.50 0.25
N GLY A 137 -5.87 3.56 1.00
CA GLY A 137 -5.54 4.72 1.85
C GLY A 137 -6.34 4.84 3.15
N SER A 138 -7.27 3.93 3.47
CA SER A 138 -8.06 3.94 4.72
C SER A 138 -7.27 3.60 6.00
N GLY A 139 -5.95 3.43 5.91
CA GLY A 139 -5.12 2.99 7.03
C GLY A 139 -5.35 1.54 7.43
N LYS A 140 -5.66 0.64 6.50
CA LYS A 140 -5.82 -0.82 6.75
C LYS A 140 -4.67 -1.42 7.54
N SER A 141 -3.44 -0.94 7.37
CA SER A 141 -2.29 -1.48 8.10
C SER A 141 -2.46 -1.43 9.62
N LEU A 142 -3.15 -0.41 10.14
CA LEU A 142 -3.41 -0.29 11.58
C LEU A 142 -4.43 -1.31 12.08
N THR A 143 -5.26 -1.90 11.22
CA THR A 143 -6.25 -2.89 11.67
C THR A 143 -5.58 -4.16 12.16
N TYR A 144 -4.40 -4.50 11.64
CA TYR A 144 -3.66 -5.69 12.07
C TYR A 144 -2.39 -5.35 12.86
N PHE A 145 -1.61 -4.31 12.53
CA PHE A 145 -0.38 -4.01 13.29
C PHE A 145 -0.65 -3.54 14.72
N LEU A 146 -1.69 -2.73 14.93
CA LEU A 146 -2.04 -2.23 16.27
C LEU A 146 -2.39 -3.37 17.23
N PRO A 147 -3.40 -4.23 16.95
CA PRO A 147 -3.71 -5.34 17.84
C PRO A 147 -2.57 -6.37 17.93
N MET A 148 -1.82 -6.61 16.85
CA MET A 148 -0.69 -7.54 16.86
C MET A 148 0.39 -7.10 17.84
N MET A 149 0.84 -5.84 17.75
CA MET A 149 1.87 -5.31 18.66
C MET A 149 1.36 -5.26 20.10
N ASP A 150 0.10 -4.88 20.31
CA ASP A 150 -0.51 -4.88 21.65
C ASP A 150 -0.51 -6.29 22.26
N ALA A 151 -0.90 -7.30 21.48
CA ALA A 151 -0.89 -8.70 21.92
C ALA A 151 0.52 -9.22 22.22
N LEU A 152 1.50 -8.91 21.37
CA LEU A 152 2.91 -9.29 21.59
C LEU A 152 3.48 -8.70 22.89
N LEU A 153 3.16 -7.43 23.17
CA LEU A 153 3.58 -6.77 24.41
C LEU A 153 2.87 -7.35 25.64
N ARG A 154 1.56 -7.60 25.56
CA ARG A 154 0.80 -8.23 26.67
C ARG A 154 1.31 -9.62 27.02
N GLN A 155 1.73 -10.39 26.02
CA GLN A 155 2.22 -11.75 26.20
C GLN A 155 3.71 -11.80 26.54
N SER A 156 4.42 -10.66 26.54
CA SER A 156 5.89 -10.63 26.65
C SER A 156 6.55 -11.61 25.67
N ALA A 157 6.08 -11.59 24.41
CA ALA A 157 6.49 -12.55 23.40
C ALA A 157 8.02 -12.59 23.27
N PRO A 158 8.66 -13.77 23.34
CA PRO A 158 10.12 -13.84 23.36
C PRO A 158 10.75 -13.24 22.11
N ALA A 159 11.84 -12.52 22.31
CA ALA A 159 12.49 -11.72 21.26
C ALA A 159 13.28 -12.57 20.24
N ASP A 160 13.35 -13.88 20.43
CA ASP A 160 14.13 -14.87 19.70
C ASP A 160 13.28 -15.85 18.89
N ARG A 161 11.97 -15.58 18.73
CA ARG A 161 11.04 -16.40 17.95
C ARG A 161 10.10 -15.54 17.13
N VAL A 162 9.62 -16.07 16.00
CA VAL A 162 8.51 -15.46 15.26
C VAL A 162 7.20 -15.74 15.99
N ALA A 163 6.58 -14.67 16.47
CA ALA A 163 5.29 -14.70 17.17
C ALA A 163 4.15 -14.17 16.30
N ALA A 164 4.45 -13.43 15.23
CA ALA A 164 3.48 -12.99 14.23
C ALA A 164 4.06 -13.07 12.82
N LEU A 165 3.25 -13.58 11.88
CA LEU A 165 3.59 -13.68 10.46
C LEU A 165 2.65 -12.78 9.65
N VAL A 166 3.22 -11.90 8.83
CA VAL A 166 2.47 -11.02 7.93
C VAL A 166 2.79 -11.37 6.49
N VAL A 167 1.80 -11.90 5.78
CA VAL A 167 1.97 -12.37 4.39
C VAL A 167 1.38 -11.36 3.43
N TYR A 168 2.20 -10.86 2.51
CA TYR A 168 1.81 -9.93 1.45
C TYR A 168 1.80 -10.61 0.08
N PRO A 169 0.99 -10.14 -0.88
CA PRO A 169 1.00 -10.71 -2.23
C PRO A 169 2.25 -10.35 -3.04
N MET A 170 2.97 -9.27 -2.69
CA MET A 170 4.09 -8.76 -3.47
C MET A 170 5.21 -8.17 -2.59
N ASN A 171 6.47 -8.30 -3.02
CA ASN A 171 7.64 -7.75 -2.32
C ASN A 171 7.57 -6.22 -2.15
N ALA A 172 6.98 -5.51 -3.12
CA ALA A 172 6.83 -4.06 -3.02
C ALA A 172 6.00 -3.65 -1.78
N LEU A 173 4.96 -4.42 -1.46
CA LEU A 173 4.16 -4.20 -0.26
C LEU A 173 4.97 -4.53 0.99
N VAL A 174 5.71 -5.65 1.01
CA VAL A 174 6.62 -5.98 2.13
C VAL A 174 7.57 -4.82 2.42
N ASN A 175 8.26 -4.32 1.40
CA ASN A 175 9.22 -3.23 1.53
C ASN A 175 8.56 -1.93 2.03
N SER A 176 7.39 -1.58 1.49
CA SER A 176 6.62 -0.42 1.94
C SER A 176 6.23 -0.51 3.42
N GLN A 177 5.82 -1.70 3.87
CA GLN A 177 5.37 -1.90 5.25
C GLN A 177 6.56 -1.95 6.22
N VAL A 178 7.69 -2.54 5.84
CA VAL A 178 8.94 -2.46 6.62
C VAL A 178 9.38 -1.01 6.78
N GLU A 179 9.31 -0.18 5.74
CA GLU A 179 9.65 1.24 5.86
C GLU A 179 8.69 1.97 6.80
N GLY A 180 7.39 1.66 6.77
CA GLY A 180 6.42 2.17 7.74
C GLY A 180 6.76 1.79 9.18
N LEU A 181 7.13 0.53 9.43
CA LEU A 181 7.57 0.06 10.75
C LEU A 181 8.87 0.72 11.19
N ASN A 182 9.82 0.92 10.28
CA ASN A 182 11.07 1.64 10.56
C ASN A 182 10.82 3.10 10.94
N LYS A 183 9.81 3.77 10.34
CA LYS A 183 9.40 5.11 10.76
C LYS A 183 8.85 5.13 12.18
N LEU A 184 7.95 4.20 12.51
CA LEU A 184 7.43 4.05 13.88
C LEU A 184 8.56 3.80 14.88
N LYS A 185 9.47 2.89 14.54
CA LYS A 185 10.68 2.59 15.33
C LYS A 185 11.52 3.84 15.59
N ARG A 186 11.94 4.55 14.55
CA ARG A 186 12.75 5.77 14.67
C ARG A 186 12.04 6.88 15.47
N GLY A 187 10.72 7.01 15.31
CA GLY A 187 9.92 7.94 16.09
C GLY A 187 9.94 7.58 17.57
N TYR A 188 9.62 6.33 17.90
CA TYR A 188 9.59 5.82 19.26
C TYR A 188 10.93 5.98 19.97
N GLU A 189 12.03 5.57 19.33
CA GLU A 189 13.37 5.63 19.92
C GLU A 189 13.79 7.07 20.19
N ARG A 190 13.42 8.00 19.30
CA ARG A 190 13.69 9.43 19.46
C ARG A 190 12.93 10.05 20.63
N ARG A 191 11.66 9.71 20.82
CA ARG A 191 10.83 10.28 21.88
C ARG A 191 11.16 9.73 23.25
N THR A 192 11.43 8.42 23.31
CA THR A 192 11.56 7.71 24.59
C THR A 192 13.01 7.51 25.02
N GLY A 193 13.98 7.58 24.10
CA GLY A 193 15.38 7.23 24.36
C GLY A 193 15.62 5.74 24.61
N ARG A 194 14.59 4.89 24.41
CA ARG A 194 14.63 3.44 24.64
C ARG A 194 14.66 2.71 23.30
N PRO A 195 15.27 1.52 23.21
CA PRO A 195 15.21 0.69 22.01
C PRO A 195 13.76 0.30 21.72
N PHE A 196 13.40 0.20 20.44
CA PHE A 196 12.05 -0.22 20.05
C PHE A 196 11.73 -1.62 20.59
N PRO A 197 10.58 -1.84 21.26
CA PRO A 197 10.35 -3.03 22.08
C PRO A 197 10.03 -4.30 21.27
N ILE A 198 9.81 -4.18 19.95
CA ILE A 198 9.42 -5.29 19.08
C ILE A 198 10.39 -5.45 17.91
N ARG A 199 11.00 -6.63 17.77
CA ARG A 199 11.83 -6.96 16.61
C ARG A 199 10.95 -7.34 15.42
N PHE A 200 11.25 -6.76 14.25
CA PHE A 200 10.60 -7.11 13.00
C PHE A 200 11.65 -7.24 11.88
N ALA A 201 11.42 -8.13 10.93
CA ALA A 201 12.25 -8.24 9.72
C ALA A 201 11.42 -8.71 8.53
N LYS A 202 11.90 -8.44 7.31
CA LYS A 202 11.37 -9.06 6.10
C LYS A 202 12.09 -10.37 5.79
N TYR A 203 11.36 -11.30 5.21
CA TYR A 203 11.86 -12.57 4.70
C TYR A 203 11.28 -12.85 3.32
N THR A 204 11.95 -12.34 2.30
CA THR A 204 11.52 -12.38 0.90
C THR A 204 12.66 -12.95 0.02
N GLY A 205 12.38 -13.31 -1.23
CA GLY A 205 13.41 -13.92 -2.11
C GLY A 205 14.61 -13.01 -2.44
N ASP A 206 14.48 -11.70 -2.21
CA ASP A 206 15.55 -10.70 -2.30
C ASP A 206 16.44 -10.63 -1.05
N VAL A 207 16.07 -11.28 0.05
CA VAL A 207 16.91 -11.40 1.25
C VAL A 207 17.91 -12.53 1.05
N GLN A 208 19.20 -12.18 0.96
CA GLN A 208 20.27 -13.13 0.65
C GLN A 208 21.43 -13.02 1.64
N GLY A 209 22.32 -14.01 1.61
CA GLY A 209 23.56 -14.03 2.37
C GLY A 209 23.34 -13.86 3.87
N ASP A 210 24.11 -12.95 4.46
CA ASP A 210 24.17 -12.77 5.91
C ASP A 210 22.86 -12.24 6.51
N SER A 211 22.13 -11.38 5.80
CA SER A 211 20.81 -10.90 6.27
C SER A 211 19.79 -12.02 6.39
N ARG A 212 19.86 -13.02 5.51
CA ARG A 212 19.01 -14.21 5.59
C ARG A 212 19.39 -15.06 6.80
N ARG A 213 20.68 -15.29 6.99
CA ARG A 213 21.21 -16.06 8.12
C ARG A 213 20.89 -15.40 9.45
N GLU A 214 20.97 -14.07 9.55
CA GLU A 214 20.62 -13.32 10.75
C GLU A 214 19.15 -13.56 11.17
N VAL A 215 18.22 -13.57 10.21
CA VAL A 215 16.82 -13.87 10.51
C VAL A 215 16.65 -15.33 10.95
N GLN A 216 17.39 -16.27 10.35
CA GLN A 216 17.34 -17.69 10.71
C GLN A 216 17.94 -17.97 12.11
N THR A 217 19.04 -17.32 12.48
CA THR A 217 19.74 -17.56 13.75
C THR A 217 19.22 -16.70 14.90
N ALA A 218 18.66 -15.52 14.61
CA ALA A 218 18.07 -14.63 15.58
C ALA A 218 16.68 -14.13 15.10
N PRO A 219 15.65 -15.00 15.09
CA PRO A 219 14.34 -14.67 14.55
C PRO A 219 13.70 -13.42 15.18
N PRO A 220 13.02 -12.56 14.39
CA PRO A 220 12.26 -11.43 14.93
C PRO A 220 10.90 -11.88 15.46
N GLN A 221 10.25 -11.06 16.30
CA GLN A 221 8.88 -11.31 16.75
C GLN A 221 7.86 -11.18 15.61
N ILE A 222 8.06 -10.22 14.70
CA ILE A 222 7.21 -10.03 13.52
C ILE A 222 8.00 -10.35 12.24
N LEU A 223 7.55 -11.35 11.49
CA LEU A 223 8.12 -11.70 10.19
C LEU A 223 7.21 -11.23 9.06
N LEU A 224 7.71 -10.37 8.17
CA LEU A 224 7.00 -9.90 6.99
C LEU A 224 7.48 -10.69 5.76
N THR A 225 6.59 -11.38 5.07
CA THR A 225 6.96 -12.22 3.92
C THR A 225 5.96 -12.09 2.78
N ASN A 226 6.21 -12.79 1.69
CA ASN A 226 5.25 -12.97 0.60
C ASN A 226 4.72 -14.41 0.56
N TYR A 227 3.66 -14.67 -0.20
CA TYR A 227 3.04 -16.00 -0.23
C TYR A 227 3.99 -17.12 -0.70
N VAL A 228 4.88 -16.86 -1.66
CA VAL A 228 5.87 -17.85 -2.14
C VAL A 228 6.89 -18.20 -1.06
N MET A 229 7.39 -17.19 -0.36
CA MET A 229 8.33 -17.42 0.73
C MET A 229 7.66 -18.04 1.95
N ALA A 230 6.39 -17.71 2.22
CA ALA A 230 5.60 -18.38 3.25
C ALA A 230 5.46 -19.88 2.98
N GLU A 231 5.22 -20.28 1.74
CA GLU A 231 5.23 -21.69 1.33
C GLU A 231 6.61 -22.32 1.58
N LEU A 232 7.68 -21.63 1.19
CA LEU A 232 9.04 -22.12 1.38
C LEU A 232 9.44 -22.26 2.86
N LEU A 233 8.95 -21.39 3.74
CA LEU A 233 9.15 -21.50 5.20
C LEU A 233 8.56 -22.81 5.76
N LEU A 234 7.51 -23.36 5.15
CA LEU A 234 6.87 -24.60 5.59
C LEU A 234 7.62 -25.87 5.15
N VAL A 235 8.40 -25.79 4.06
CA VAL A 235 9.02 -26.97 3.43
C VAL A 235 10.54 -27.01 3.54
N ARG A 236 11.22 -25.86 3.70
CA ARG A 236 12.69 -25.80 3.74
C ARG A 236 13.21 -26.17 5.13
N PRO A 237 14.10 -27.19 5.25
CA PRO A 237 14.71 -27.56 6.52
C PRO A 237 15.37 -26.40 7.25
N ASP A 238 16.12 -25.56 6.52
CA ASP A 238 16.83 -24.39 7.07
C ASP A 238 15.90 -23.31 7.64
N ASP A 239 14.61 -23.33 7.26
CA ASP A 239 13.62 -22.34 7.66
C ASP A 239 12.66 -22.87 8.75
N GLN A 240 12.70 -24.16 9.10
CA GLN A 240 11.78 -24.77 10.06
C GLN A 240 11.81 -24.13 11.44
N GLY A 241 12.99 -23.64 11.88
CA GLY A 241 13.14 -22.96 13.17
C GLY A 241 12.44 -21.60 13.25
N LEU A 242 11.98 -21.05 12.13
CA LEU A 242 11.28 -19.77 12.08
C LEU A 242 9.79 -19.88 12.43
N LEU A 243 9.18 -21.05 12.26
CA LEU A 243 7.75 -21.23 12.50
C LEU A 243 7.53 -22.06 13.78
N PRO A 244 6.52 -21.74 14.59
CA PRO A 244 6.13 -22.61 15.69
C PRO A 244 5.64 -23.96 15.15
N PRO A 245 5.78 -25.04 15.94
CA PRO A 245 5.25 -26.34 15.55
C PRO A 245 3.74 -26.30 15.32
N ALA A 246 3.25 -27.15 14.43
CA ALA A 246 1.82 -27.29 14.19
C ALA A 246 1.11 -27.81 15.45
N GLY A 247 0.05 -27.12 15.89
CA GLY A 247 -0.69 -27.53 17.09
C GLY A 247 -1.54 -26.40 17.70
N PRO A 248 -2.07 -26.62 18.91
CA PRO A 248 -2.87 -25.64 19.65
C PRO A 248 -2.14 -24.31 19.93
N ASP A 249 -0.81 -24.38 19.97
CA ASP A 249 0.13 -23.28 20.20
C ASP A 249 0.69 -22.70 18.88
N GLY A 250 0.16 -23.14 17.73
CA GLY A 250 0.51 -22.61 16.42
C GLY A 250 -0.11 -21.25 16.12
N PHE A 251 0.18 -20.70 14.93
CA PHE A 251 -0.37 -19.41 14.53
C PHE A 251 -1.90 -19.42 14.44
N ARG A 252 -2.51 -18.31 14.86
CA ARG A 252 -3.93 -18.01 14.70
C ARG A 252 -4.08 -16.75 13.86
N PHE A 253 -5.13 -16.70 13.06
CA PHE A 253 -5.49 -15.46 12.37
C PHE A 253 -5.92 -14.42 13.39
N LEU A 254 -5.55 -13.16 13.11
CA LEU A 254 -6.05 -12.01 13.85
C LEU A 254 -7.50 -11.73 13.50
#